data_AF-A0A7S2JC67-F1
#
_entry.id   AF-A0A7S2JC67-F1
#
_cell.length_a   1.000
_cell.length_b   1.000
_cell.length_c   1.000
_cell.angle_alpha   90.00
_cell.angle_beta   90.00
_cell.angle_gamma   90.00
#
_symmetry.space_group_name_H-M   'P 1'
#
loop_
_entity.id
_entity.type
_entity.pdbx_description
1 polymer ?
#
loop_
_entity_poly.entity_id
_entity_poly.type
_entity_poly.pdbx_seq_one_letter_code
_entity_poly.pdbx_strand_id
1 'polypeptide(L)'
;HQLLVSGADRRAYWLSNFVFDSIFGLVSFVGTLIILAIFGSSTWCSFPAIQATVVVLLLFVPAVSAFAYFWSTFFQTSGSALVFVLLYGMFIGTIGLEISNALLLFQGTRKAGHILLWIARALVPSVNVGDGLFR
;
A
#
# COMPACT_ATOMS: atom_id res chain seq x y z
N HIS A 1 -12.99 22.03 -7.12
CA HIS A 1 -13.36 23.41 -6.74
C HIS A 1 -14.85 23.70 -6.91
N GLN A 2 -15.49 23.40 -8.05
CA GLN A 2 -16.90 23.76 -8.28
C GLN A 2 -17.89 23.17 -7.26
N LEU A 3 -17.71 21.92 -6.83
CA LEU A 3 -18.59 21.27 -5.82
C LEU A 3 -18.46 21.86 -4.41
N LEU A 4 -17.27 22.37 -4.06
CA LEU A 4 -17.06 23.05 -2.77
C LEU A 4 -17.64 24.47 -2.81
N VAL A 5 -17.62 25.11 -3.99
CA VAL A 5 -18.22 26.43 -4.23
C VAL A 5 -19.75 26.34 -4.27
N SER A 6 -20.32 25.19 -4.66
CA SER A 6 -21.77 24.94 -4.63
C SER A 6 -22.34 24.63 -3.24
N GLY A 7 -21.53 24.76 -2.18
CA GLY A 7 -21.98 24.56 -0.80
C GLY A 7 -21.98 23.11 -0.30
N ALA A 8 -21.36 22.17 -1.03
CA ALA A 8 -21.18 20.82 -0.52
C ALA A 8 -20.21 20.81 0.68
N ASP A 9 -20.53 20.05 1.72
CA ASP A 9 -19.63 19.90 2.87
C ASP A 9 -18.30 19.32 2.41
N ARG A 10 -17.20 20.01 2.77
CA ARG A 10 -15.84 19.63 2.42
C ARG A 10 -15.52 18.23 2.93
N ARG A 11 -15.99 17.87 4.12
CA ARG A 11 -15.72 16.53 4.69
C ARG A 11 -16.43 15.44 3.90
N ALA A 12 -17.71 15.65 3.57
CA ALA A 12 -18.48 14.73 2.73
C ALA A 12 -17.85 14.54 1.34
N TYR A 13 -17.32 15.61 0.73
CA TYR A 13 -16.61 15.53 -0.55
C TYR A 13 -15.38 14.63 -0.49
N TRP A 14 -14.48 14.84 0.48
CA TRP A 14 -13.27 14.03 0.60
C TRP A 14 -13.57 12.58 0.99
N LEU A 15 -14.53 12.36 1.89
CA LEU A 15 -14.93 11.01 2.29
C LEU A 15 -15.54 10.23 1.12
N SER A 16 -16.39 10.87 0.32
CA SER A 16 -17.01 10.22 -0.85
C SER A 16 -15.98 9.81 -1.88
N ASN A 17 -15.00 10.68 -2.18
CA ASN A 17 -13.91 10.35 -3.10
C ASN A 17 -13.02 9.24 -2.55
N PHE A 18 -12.69 9.28 -1.25
CA PHE A 18 -11.90 8.21 -0.61
C PHE A 18 -12.61 6.85 -0.68
N VAL A 19 -13.91 6.80 -0.40
CA VAL A 19 -14.72 5.56 -0.49
C VAL A 19 -14.78 5.07 -1.94
N PHE A 20 -15.03 5.99 -2.88
CA PHE A 20 -15.06 5.66 -4.30
C PHE A 20 -13.74 5.04 -4.77
N ASP A 21 -12.61 5.67 -4.46
CA ASP A 21 -11.29 5.17 -4.82
C ASP A 21 -10.96 3.85 -4.14
N SER A 22 -11.40 3.67 -2.89
CA SER A 22 -11.23 2.40 -2.17
C SER A 22 -12.02 1.26 -2.80
N ILE A 23 -13.22 1.53 -3.32
CA ILE A 23 -14.04 0.54 -4.03
C ILE A 23 -13.46 0.27 -5.42
N PHE A 24 -13.10 1.30 -6.18
CA PHE A 24 -12.51 1.13 -7.51
C PHE A 24 -11.14 0.43 -7.46
N GLY A 25 -10.36 0.67 -6.40
CA GLY A 25 -9.10 -0.04 -6.17
C GLY A 25 -9.28 -1.56 -5.99
N LEU A 26 -10.48 -2.04 -5.66
CA LEU A 26 -10.76 -3.48 -5.62
C LEU A 26 -10.65 -4.13 -7.00
N VAL A 27 -10.80 -3.39 -8.10
CA VAL A 27 -10.56 -3.91 -9.45
C VAL A 27 -9.10 -4.31 -9.61
N SER A 28 -8.17 -3.46 -9.14
CA SER A 28 -6.74 -3.77 -9.12
C SER A 28 -6.43 -4.97 -8.22
N PHE A 29 -7.09 -5.07 -7.06
CA PHE A 29 -7.00 -6.23 -6.16
C PHE A 29 -7.35 -7.55 -6.89
N VAL A 30 -8.48 -7.58 -7.61
CA VAL A 30 -8.91 -8.78 -8.35
C VAL A 30 -7.90 -9.10 -9.47
N GLY A 31 -7.43 -8.07 -10.18
CA GLY A 31 -6.37 -8.21 -11.19
C GLY A 31 -5.10 -8.84 -10.64
N THR A 32 -4.64 -8.40 -9.46
CA THR A 32 -3.47 -8.98 -8.79
C THR A 32 -3.67 -10.46 -8.46
N LEU A 33 -4.82 -10.85 -7.92
CA LEU A 33 -5.11 -12.26 -7.61
C LEU A 33 -5.10 -13.13 -8.87
N ILE A 34 -5.68 -12.65 -9.97
CA ILE A 34 -5.67 -13.37 -11.26
C ILE A 34 -4.24 -13.58 -11.74
N ILE A 35 -3.39 -12.55 -11.67
CA ILE A 35 -1.98 -12.64 -12.07
C ILE A 35 -1.26 -13.68 -11.20
N LEU A 36 -1.41 -13.61 -9.88
CA LEU A 36 -0.79 -14.58 -8.96
C LEU A 36 -1.24 -16.03 -9.23
N ALA A 37 -2.51 -16.22 -9.62
CA ALA A 37 -3.03 -17.53 -10.01
C ALA A 37 -2.42 -18.04 -11.32
N ILE A 38 -2.25 -17.17 -12.33
CA ILE A 38 -1.64 -17.52 -13.63
C ILE A 38 -0.18 -17.92 -13.47
N PHE A 39 0.58 -17.20 -12.64
CA PHE A 39 2.00 -17.50 -12.39
C PHE A 39 2.23 -18.74 -11.51
N GLY A 40 1.17 -19.46 -11.13
CA GLY A 40 1.28 -20.73 -10.42
C GLY A 40 1.87 -20.59 -9.02
N SER A 41 1.75 -19.42 -8.39
CA SER A 41 2.23 -19.17 -7.03
C SER A 41 1.33 -19.84 -6.00
N SER A 42 1.36 -21.18 -5.96
CA SER A 42 0.56 -22.00 -5.04
C SER A 42 0.76 -21.61 -3.58
N THR A 43 1.93 -21.04 -3.24
CA THR A 43 2.24 -20.47 -1.92
C THR A 43 1.24 -19.41 -1.46
N TRP A 44 0.73 -18.56 -2.37
CA TRP A 44 -0.19 -17.47 -2.04
C TRP A 44 -1.64 -17.76 -2.44
N CYS A 45 -1.85 -18.72 -3.35
CA CYS A 45 -3.16 -19.04 -3.92
C CYS A 45 -3.79 -20.34 -3.36
N SER A 46 -3.12 -21.05 -2.46
CA SER A 46 -3.65 -22.29 -1.83
C SER A 46 -4.16 -22.05 -0.42
N PHE A 47 -5.10 -22.88 0.03
CA PHE A 47 -5.52 -22.89 1.42
C PHE A 47 -4.40 -23.42 2.34
N PRO A 48 -4.16 -22.80 3.52
CA PRO A 48 -4.89 -21.66 4.12
C PRO A 48 -4.34 -20.27 3.73
N ALA A 49 -3.20 -20.18 3.06
CA ALA A 49 -2.48 -18.92 2.77
C ALA A 49 -3.31 -17.88 1.98
N ILE A 50 -4.19 -18.35 1.09
CA ILE A 50 -5.07 -17.47 0.30
C ILE A 50 -5.92 -16.53 1.16
N GLN A 51 -6.34 -16.96 2.36
CA GLN A 51 -7.10 -16.10 3.27
C GLN A 51 -6.27 -14.92 3.76
N ALA A 52 -5.00 -15.15 4.11
CA ALA A 52 -4.09 -14.11 4.52
C ALA A 52 -3.78 -13.14 3.37
N THR A 53 -3.52 -13.67 2.17
CA THR A 53 -3.29 -12.86 0.96
C THR A 53 -4.48 -11.96 0.65
N VAL A 54 -5.70 -12.48 0.71
CA VAL A 54 -6.93 -11.71 0.50
C VAL A 54 -7.07 -10.60 1.55
N VAL A 55 -6.86 -10.89 2.83
CA VAL A 55 -6.96 -9.88 3.89
C VAL A 55 -5.92 -8.78 3.73
N VAL A 56 -4.66 -9.13 3.43
CA VAL A 56 -3.57 -8.17 3.23
C VAL A 56 -3.87 -7.25 2.04
N LEU A 57 -4.27 -7.82 0.90
CA LEU A 57 -4.56 -7.02 -0.29
C LEU A 57 -5.84 -6.18 -0.11
N LEU A 58 -6.86 -6.67 0.61
CA LEU A 58 -8.10 -5.93 0.87
C LEU A 58 -7.85 -4.73 1.81
N LEU A 59 -6.99 -4.88 2.82
CA LEU A 59 -6.59 -3.78 3.70
C LEU A 59 -5.63 -2.80 3.01
N PHE A 60 -4.86 -3.25 2.03
CA PHE A 60 -3.91 -2.41 1.30
C PHE A 60 -4.60 -1.33 0.46
N VAL A 61 -5.72 -1.64 -0.19
CA VAL A 61 -6.44 -0.70 -1.06
C VAL A 61 -6.85 0.60 -0.34
N PRO A 62 -7.60 0.57 0.78
CA PRO A 62 -7.92 1.79 1.50
C PRO A 62 -6.68 2.46 2.12
N ALA A 63 -5.67 1.67 2.51
CA ALA A 63 -4.43 2.21 3.08
C ALA A 63 -3.62 3.01 2.06
N VAL A 64 -3.47 2.50 0.82
CA VAL A 64 -2.74 3.19 -0.24
C VAL A 64 -3.50 4.41 -0.76
N SER A 65 -4.84 4.34 -0.81
CA SER A 65 -5.67 5.52 -1.10
C SER A 65 -5.46 6.59 -0.04
N ALA A 66 -5.59 6.26 1.25
CA ALA A 66 -5.37 7.23 2.35
C ALA A 66 -3.97 7.86 2.28
N PHE A 67 -2.95 7.06 1.97
CA PHE A 67 -1.59 7.53 1.76
C PHE A 67 -1.47 8.52 0.59
N ALA A 68 -2.09 8.22 -0.54
CA ALA A 68 -2.12 9.13 -1.69
C ALA A 68 -2.85 10.44 -1.37
N TYR A 69 -3.98 10.37 -0.66
CA TYR A 69 -4.71 11.56 -0.19
C TYR A 69 -3.87 12.41 0.77
N PHE A 70 -3.15 11.80 1.72
CA PHE A 70 -2.24 12.51 2.61
C PHE A 70 -1.16 13.26 1.85
N TRP A 71 -0.49 12.62 0.89
CA TRP A 71 0.53 13.29 0.11
C TRP A 71 -0.04 14.34 -0.84
N SER A 72 -1.24 14.12 -1.38
CA SER A 72 -1.88 15.07 -2.31
C SER A 72 -2.03 16.48 -1.72
N THR A 73 -2.10 16.63 -0.39
CA THR A 73 -2.21 17.96 0.24
C THR A 73 -0.93 18.80 0.17
N PHE A 74 0.22 18.17 -0.12
CA PHE A 74 1.51 18.83 -0.22
C PHE A 74 1.89 19.25 -1.65
N PHE A 75 1.10 18.84 -2.65
CA PHE A 75 1.38 19.10 -4.06
C PHE A 75 0.33 20.02 -4.68
N GLN A 76 0.77 20.89 -5.60
CA GLN A 76 -0.14 21.81 -6.30
C GLN A 76 -0.84 21.17 -7.51
N THR A 77 -0.28 20.09 -8.05
CA THR A 77 -0.85 19.36 -9.19
C THR A 77 -1.03 17.90 -8.86
N SER A 78 -2.14 17.30 -9.30
CA SER A 78 -2.38 15.87 -9.09
C SER A 78 -1.31 14.99 -9.73
N GLY A 79 -0.73 15.42 -10.86
CA GLY A 79 0.34 14.71 -11.55
C GLY A 79 1.63 14.64 -10.74
N SER A 80 2.05 15.73 -10.10
CA SER A 80 3.25 15.73 -9.24
C SER A 80 3.06 14.86 -7.99
N ALA A 81 1.87 14.90 -7.39
CA ALA A 81 1.52 14.02 -6.27
C ALA A 81 1.60 12.54 -6.66
N LEU A 82 1.03 12.17 -7.81
CA LEU A 82 1.06 10.81 -8.32
C LEU A 82 2.49 10.30 -8.52
N VAL A 83 3.32 11.08 -9.23
CA VAL A 83 4.72 10.72 -9.49
C VAL A 83 5.48 10.57 -8.17
N PHE A 84 5.28 11.49 -7.22
CA PHE A 84 5.92 11.39 -5.91
C PHE A 84 5.49 10.13 -5.16
N VAL A 85 4.19 9.87 -5.02
CA VAL A 85 3.66 8.69 -4.31
C VAL A 85 4.20 7.39 -4.92
N LEU A 86 4.25 7.32 -6.26
CA LEU A 86 4.78 6.16 -6.98
C LEU A 86 6.27 5.97 -6.71
N LEU A 87 7.10 7.01 -6.92
CA LEU A 87 8.54 6.92 -6.71
C LEU A 87 8.89 6.66 -5.24
N TYR A 88 8.18 7.30 -4.31
CA TYR A 88 8.36 7.09 -2.88
C TYR A 88 8.02 5.66 -2.48
N GLY A 89 6.88 5.14 -2.94
CA GLY A 89 6.49 3.75 -2.72
C GLY A 89 7.46 2.74 -3.34
N MET A 90 7.95 3.02 -4.55
CA MET A 90 8.88 2.15 -5.27
C MET A 90 10.26 2.13 -4.59
N PHE A 91 10.86 3.28 -4.31
CA PHE A 91 12.21 3.33 -3.75
C PHE A 91 12.22 3.06 -2.26
N ILE A 92 11.48 3.83 -1.46
CA ILE A 92 11.51 3.68 0.01
C ILE A 92 10.84 2.38 0.43
N GLY A 93 9.74 1.99 -0.23
CA GLY A 93 9.07 0.73 0.06
C GLY A 93 9.93 -0.48 -0.25
N THR A 94 10.45 -0.59 -1.48
CA THR A 94 11.25 -1.75 -1.88
C THR A 94 12.58 -1.80 -1.14
N ILE A 95 13.35 -0.70 -1.13
CA ILE A 95 14.67 -0.68 -0.49
C ILE A 95 14.53 -0.87 1.02
N GLY A 96 13.53 -0.24 1.65
CA GLY A 96 13.27 -0.38 3.08
C GLY A 96 12.94 -1.82 3.48
N LEU A 97 12.12 -2.52 2.68
CA LEU A 97 11.79 -3.93 2.91
C LEU A 97 13.02 -4.84 2.73
N GLU A 98 13.75 -4.69 1.63
CA GLU A 98 14.91 -5.53 1.31
C GLU A 98 16.04 -5.38 2.34
N ILE A 99 16.39 -4.15 2.71
CA ILE A 99 17.42 -3.90 3.73
C ILE A 99 16.97 -4.49 5.08
N SER A 100 15.71 -4.30 5.45
CA SER A 100 15.19 -4.83 6.72
C SER A 100 15.27 -6.36 6.74
N ASN A 101 14.85 -7.02 5.66
CA ASN A 101 14.94 -8.48 5.54
C ASN A 101 16.38 -8.97 5.56
N ALA A 102 17.31 -8.30 4.87
CA ALA A 102 18.73 -8.62 4.91
C ALA A 102 19.31 -8.52 6.33
N LEU A 103 18.94 -7.49 7.09
CA LEU A 103 19.38 -7.33 8.49
C LEU A 103 18.79 -8.39 9.43
N LEU A 104 17.61 -8.95 9.12
CA LEU A 104 16.99 -10.00 9.93
C LEU A 104 17.71 -11.36 9.81
N LEU A 105 18.49 -11.56 8.76
CA LEU A 105 19.28 -12.79 8.53
C LEU A 105 20.46 -12.91 9.50
N PHE A 106 21.06 -11.80 9.93
CA PHE A 106 22.23 -11.81 10.81
C PHE A 106 21.84 -11.58 12.27
N GLN A 107 22.30 -12.45 13.16
CA GLN A 107 21.93 -12.39 14.58
C GLN A 107 22.33 -11.06 15.25
N GLY A 108 23.48 -10.49 14.87
CA GLY A 108 23.98 -9.23 15.43
C GLY A 108 23.18 -7.98 15.03
N THR A 109 22.49 -8.01 13.89
CA THR A 109 21.75 -6.85 13.35
C THR A 109 20.23 -7.03 13.38
N ARG A 110 19.73 -8.18 13.83
CA ARG A 110 18.30 -8.52 13.87
C ARG A 110 17.44 -7.46 14.59
N LYS A 111 17.92 -6.90 15.70
CA LYS A 111 17.20 -5.83 16.42
C LYS A 111 17.03 -4.58 15.56
N ALA A 112 18.10 -4.16 14.86
CA ALA A 112 18.05 -3.04 13.94
C ALA A 112 17.14 -3.33 12.73
N GLY A 113 17.18 -4.56 12.21
CA GLY A 113 16.28 -5.01 11.15
C GLY A 113 14.80 -4.93 11.54
N HIS A 114 14.44 -5.34 12.75
CA HIS A 114 13.06 -5.21 13.25
C HIS A 114 12.62 -3.75 13.40
N ILE A 115 13.49 -2.87 13.90
CA ILE A 115 13.18 -1.44 14.06
C ILE A 115 12.99 -0.79 12.69
N LEU A 116 13.91 -1.06 11.75
CA LEU A 116 13.84 -0.51 10.40
C LEU A 116 12.58 -1.00 9.67
N LEU A 117 12.24 -2.28 9.81
CA LEU A 117 11.03 -2.84 9.23
C LEU A 117 9.78 -2.15 9.78
N TRP A 118 9.73 -1.95 11.10
CA TRP A 118 8.62 -1.24 11.75
C TRP A 118 8.44 0.18 11.23
N ILE A 119 9.55 0.91 11.08
CA ILE A 119 9.54 2.27 10.53
C ILE A 119 9.06 2.24 9.07
N ALA A 120 9.61 1.34 8.24
CA ALA A 120 9.24 1.21 6.83
C ALA A 120 7.75 0.85 6.66
N ARG A 121 7.23 -0.06 7.50
CA ARG A 121 5.81 -0.44 7.55
C ARG A 121 4.89 0.71 7.94
N ALA A 122 5.33 1.59 8.84
CA ALA A 122 4.56 2.76 9.24
C ALA A 122 4.54 3.85 8.16
N LEU A 123 5.63 3.99 7.40
CA LEU A 123 5.77 5.05 6.40
C LEU A 123 5.18 4.71 5.04
N VAL A 124 5.21 3.43 4.64
CA VAL A 124 4.82 3.03 3.29
C VAL A 124 3.91 1.80 3.34
N PRO A 125 2.64 1.91 2.89
CA PRO A 125 1.70 0.78 2.88
C PRO A 125 2.21 -0.43 2.08
N SER A 126 3.00 -0.23 1.01
CA SER A 126 3.52 -1.30 0.16
C SER A 126 4.45 -2.26 0.91
N VAL A 127 5.16 -1.78 1.94
CA VAL A 127 6.05 -2.62 2.78
C VAL A 127 5.24 -3.65 3.55
N ASN A 128 4.02 -3.31 4.00
CA ASN A 128 3.15 -4.24 4.71
C ASN A 128 2.67 -5.39 3.81
N VAL A 129 2.43 -5.12 2.52
CA VAL A 129 2.09 -6.16 1.55
C VAL A 129 3.28 -7.04 1.28
N GLY A 130 4.47 -6.46 1.04
CA GLY A 130 5.68 -7.23 0.80
C GLY A 130 6.08 -8.12 1.99
N ASP A 131 6.10 -7.58 3.21
CA ASP A 131 6.37 -8.35 4.45
C ASP A 131 5.28 -9.40 4.71
N GLY A 132 4.02 -9.09 4.40
CA GLY A 132 2.88 -10.00 4.58
C GLY A 132 2.82 -11.14 3.57
N LEU A 133 3.37 -10.98 2.37
CA LEU A 133 3.47 -12.04 1.36
C LEU A 133 4.74 -12.90 1.52
N PHE A 134 5.79 -12.34 2.15
CA PHE A 134 7.07 -13.03 2.32
C PHE A 134 7.08 -14.02 3.51
N ARG A 135 6.18 -13.84 4.48
CA ARG A 135 6.08 -14.66 5.70
C ARG A 135 4.93 -15.65 5.63
#